data_AF-A0A2Z2MGZ9-F1
#
_entry.id   AF-A0A2Z2MGZ9-F1
#
_cell.length_a   1.000
_cell.length_b   1.000
_cell.length_c   1.000
_cell.angle_alpha   90.00
_cell.angle_beta   90.00
_cell.angle_gamma   90.00
#
_symmetry.space_group_name_H-M   'P 1'
#
loop_
_entity.id
_entity.type
_entity.pdbx_description
1 polymer ?
#
loop_
_entity_poly.entity_id
_entity_poly.type
_entity_poly.pdbx_seq_one_letter_code
_entity_poly.pdbx_strand_id
1 'polypeptide(L)'
;MSLLALTGMFIFGGKKEKKKKKSYEEILKDAEERFGVPADTIKELANLYVFNASLPRLVRHAHPEKDLEHVMRITGSVDRGDYIHISSILDAKWHEKASNANDPRAVKFVLLHPFIALILSHHSSAETSTIGRAVSDALNVYYGQLGKTYEDAKKEQDKLIEYILAMAEYNHIPIVKEKLREQLRQGLPKAFKIVDKLLPDNSKEHAILLQNALRYRVKDPLVLLKQAGIDIEPELEEFRGFLAEISGKKMEAELPKAGTKTGQSLTSADLAKAKLEVLSIINGLEFAGYSDDAKAKAIEKLSARIAELSKKELTPDSLQAIGLYAFALEMIKTGAFERLREVDDL
;
A
#
# COMPACT_ATOMS: atom_id res chain seq x y z
N MET A 1 22.80 -59.88 49.86
CA MET A 1 21.86 -58.77 50.11
C MET A 1 22.42 -57.52 49.44
N SER A 2 21.66 -56.96 48.51
CA SER A 2 21.99 -55.74 47.76
C SER A 2 21.32 -54.55 48.42
N LEU A 3 22.08 -53.51 48.73
CA LEU A 3 21.59 -52.16 48.94
C LEU A 3 22.69 -51.18 48.51
N LEU A 4 22.68 -50.87 47.21
CA LEU A 4 23.37 -49.75 46.60
C LEU A 4 22.75 -48.45 47.14
N ALA A 5 23.57 -47.62 47.78
CA ALA A 5 23.19 -46.27 48.17
C ALA A 5 23.19 -45.34 46.95
N LEU A 6 22.01 -44.80 46.66
CA LEU A 6 21.75 -43.71 45.72
C LEU A 6 22.24 -42.39 46.35
N THR A 7 23.39 -41.87 45.92
CA THR A 7 23.77 -40.48 46.21
C THR A 7 24.67 -39.95 45.08
N GLY A 8 24.06 -39.27 44.10
CA GLY A 8 24.85 -38.60 43.08
C GLY A 8 24.08 -38.09 41.86
N MET A 9 23.08 -37.22 42.04
CA MET A 9 22.67 -36.32 40.96
C MET A 9 22.50 -34.91 41.54
N PHE A 10 23.63 -34.17 41.54
CA PHE A 10 23.67 -32.76 41.83
C PHE A 10 22.99 -31.96 40.71
N ILE A 11 22.11 -31.08 41.15
CA ILE A 11 21.31 -30.12 40.41
C ILE A 11 22.24 -29.07 39.78
N PHE A 12 22.46 -29.10 38.47
CA PHE A 12 23.00 -27.94 37.74
C PHE A 12 21.90 -26.93 37.47
N GLY A 13 21.50 -26.22 38.54
CA GLY A 13 20.75 -24.98 38.47
C GLY A 13 21.66 -23.84 38.02
N GLY A 14 22.13 -23.89 36.78
CA GLY A 14 22.85 -22.78 36.15
C GLY A 14 21.92 -21.58 36.05
N LYS A 15 22.10 -20.58 36.93
CA LYS A 15 21.47 -19.26 36.84
C LYS A 15 21.78 -18.73 35.43
N LYS A 16 20.78 -18.68 34.52
CA LYS A 16 20.95 -18.06 33.21
C LYS A 16 21.43 -16.64 33.45
N GLU A 17 22.71 -16.37 33.20
CA GLU A 17 23.24 -15.01 33.17
C GLU A 17 22.37 -14.21 32.21
N LYS A 18 21.64 -13.22 32.76
CA LYS A 18 20.89 -12.28 31.94
C LYS A 18 21.93 -11.49 31.15
N LYS A 19 22.20 -11.92 29.91
CA LYS A 19 23.01 -11.14 28.97
C LYS A 19 22.51 -9.71 29.00
N LYS A 20 23.41 -8.77 29.31
CA LYS A 20 23.11 -7.34 29.32
C LYS A 20 22.45 -7.00 27.97
N LYS A 21 21.25 -6.41 28.01
CA LYS A 21 20.59 -5.93 26.78
C LYS A 21 21.48 -4.84 26.19
N LYS A 22 21.86 -5.00 24.91
CA LYS A 22 22.58 -3.97 24.17
C LYS A 22 21.73 -2.69 24.09
N SER A 23 22.37 -1.53 24.13
CA SER A 23 21.70 -0.26 23.81
C SER A 23 21.32 -0.23 22.33
N TYR A 24 20.36 0.63 21.95
CA TYR A 24 19.99 0.76 20.54
C TYR A 24 21.18 1.23 19.68
N GLU A 25 22.02 2.12 20.21
CA GLU A 25 23.25 2.58 19.56
C GLU A 25 24.27 1.46 19.36
N GLU A 26 24.43 0.56 20.33
CA GLU A 26 25.27 -0.63 20.20
C GLU A 26 24.74 -1.56 19.09
N ILE A 27 23.42 -1.74 18.99
CA ILE A 27 22.80 -2.55 17.93
C ILE A 27 23.02 -1.92 16.55
N LEU A 28 22.87 -0.60 16.43
CA LEU A 28 23.13 0.09 15.16
C LEU A 28 24.59 0.00 14.73
N LYS A 29 25.53 0.13 15.68
CA LYS A 29 26.97 -0.01 15.41
C LYS A 29 27.33 -1.43 14.98
N ASP A 30 26.80 -2.46 15.68
CA ASP A 30 27.00 -3.85 15.26
C ASP A 30 26.48 -4.09 13.83
N ALA A 31 25.33 -3.49 13.48
CA ALA A 31 24.75 -3.61 12.16
C ALA A 31 25.60 -2.88 11.09
N GLU A 32 26.13 -1.71 11.42
CA GLU A 32 27.05 -0.97 10.55
C GLU A 32 28.30 -1.80 10.24
N GLU A 33 28.96 -2.36 11.27
CA GLU A 33 30.12 -3.23 11.11
C GLU A 33 29.79 -4.48 10.27
N ARG A 34 28.60 -5.05 10.48
CA ARG A 34 28.17 -6.29 9.81
C ARG A 34 27.79 -6.08 8.34
N PHE A 35 27.16 -4.95 8.01
CA PHE A 35 26.57 -4.72 6.70
C PHE A 35 27.30 -3.68 5.86
N GLY A 36 28.26 -2.95 6.44
CA GLY A 36 29.00 -1.90 5.75
C GLY A 36 28.14 -0.69 5.36
N VAL A 37 27.04 -0.46 6.10
CA VAL A 37 26.11 0.66 5.87
C VAL A 37 26.17 1.58 7.09
N PRO A 38 26.30 2.90 6.93
CA PRO A 38 26.37 3.82 8.07
C PRO A 38 25.21 3.64 9.06
N ALA A 39 25.50 3.70 10.37
CA ALA A 39 24.50 3.44 11.42
C ALA A 39 23.25 4.35 11.32
N ASP A 40 23.42 5.60 10.90
CA ASP A 40 22.31 6.53 10.70
C ASP A 40 21.42 6.14 9.52
N THR A 41 22.01 5.58 8.47
CA THR A 41 21.30 5.04 7.30
C THR A 41 20.56 3.75 7.67
N ILE A 42 21.21 2.86 8.44
CA ILE A 42 20.56 1.66 8.99
C ILE A 42 19.34 2.01 9.83
N LYS A 43 19.43 3.06 10.65
CA LYS A 43 18.29 3.54 11.45
C LYS A 43 17.09 3.92 10.57
N GLU A 44 17.31 4.66 9.49
CA GLU A 44 16.22 5.07 8.59
C GLU A 44 15.66 3.91 7.77
N LEU A 45 16.50 2.94 7.37
CA LEU A 45 16.04 1.72 6.73
C LEU A 45 15.25 0.83 7.70
N ALA A 46 15.71 0.72 8.95
CA ALA A 46 15.03 -0.06 9.98
C ALA A 46 13.66 0.52 10.32
N ASN A 47 13.49 1.83 10.22
CA ASN A 47 12.20 2.49 10.35
C ASN A 47 11.16 1.96 9.33
N LEU A 48 11.56 1.51 8.14
CA LEU A 48 10.64 0.93 7.15
C LEU A 48 10.08 -0.45 7.57
N TYR A 49 10.70 -1.12 8.55
CA TYR A 49 10.12 -2.34 9.15
C TYR A 49 8.85 -2.06 9.93
N VAL A 50 8.75 -0.86 10.51
CA VAL A 50 7.69 -0.45 11.43
C VAL A 50 6.73 0.53 10.76
N PHE A 51 7.26 1.50 10.00
CA PHE A 51 6.52 2.58 9.36
C PHE A 51 6.17 2.26 7.91
N ASN A 52 5.49 1.13 7.69
CA ASN A 52 4.96 0.72 6.39
C ASN A 52 3.42 0.77 6.33
N ALA A 53 2.80 1.55 7.23
CA ALA A 53 1.35 1.60 7.39
C ALA A 53 0.60 1.93 6.09
N SER A 54 1.12 2.84 5.26
CA SER A 54 0.48 3.19 3.99
C SER A 54 0.90 2.32 2.80
N LEU A 55 1.67 1.25 3.03
CA LEU A 55 2.06 0.31 1.97
C LEU A 55 0.83 -0.31 1.27
N PRO A 56 -0.24 -0.76 1.96
CA PRO A 56 -1.46 -1.22 1.28
C PRO A 56 -2.10 -0.13 0.41
N ARG A 57 -2.05 1.15 0.83
CA ARG A 57 -2.58 2.28 0.05
C ARG A 57 -1.79 2.52 -1.22
N LEU A 58 -0.47 2.31 -1.18
CA LEU A 58 0.38 2.35 -2.37
C LEU A 58 0.10 1.17 -3.30
N VAL A 59 0.11 -0.05 -2.75
CA VAL A 59 -0.09 -1.30 -3.51
C VAL A 59 -1.45 -1.34 -4.19
N ARG A 60 -2.47 -0.71 -3.60
CA ARG A 60 -3.79 -0.55 -4.20
C ARG A 60 -3.76 0.03 -5.61
N HIS A 61 -2.81 0.91 -5.94
CA HIS A 61 -2.69 1.45 -7.29
C HIS A 61 -2.32 0.40 -8.34
N ALA A 62 -1.72 -0.72 -7.91
CA ALA A 62 -1.42 -1.86 -8.75
C ALA A 62 -2.60 -2.85 -8.87
N HIS A 63 -3.61 -2.77 -7.99
CA HIS A 63 -4.80 -3.62 -8.08
C HIS A 63 -5.70 -3.18 -9.25
N PRO A 64 -6.22 -4.09 -10.10
CA PRO A 64 -7.04 -3.75 -11.27
C PRO A 64 -8.19 -2.79 -10.97
N GLU A 65 -8.90 -3.02 -9.86
CA GLU A 65 -10.05 -2.19 -9.43
C GLU A 65 -9.68 -1.14 -8.37
N LYS A 66 -8.39 -0.99 -8.05
CA LYS A 66 -7.90 -0.15 -6.96
C LYS A 66 -8.64 -0.40 -5.62
N ASP A 67 -8.90 -1.67 -5.32
CA ASP A 67 -9.60 -2.11 -4.12
C ASP A 67 -8.63 -2.17 -2.93
N LEU A 68 -8.80 -1.25 -1.98
CA LEU A 68 -7.99 -1.20 -0.77
C LEU A 68 -8.32 -2.34 0.18
N GLU A 69 -9.61 -2.64 0.35
CA GLU A 69 -10.06 -3.64 1.32
C GLU A 69 -9.56 -5.02 0.92
N HIS A 70 -9.59 -5.31 -0.38
CA HIS A 70 -9.02 -6.54 -0.90
C HIS A 70 -7.51 -6.63 -0.61
N VAL A 71 -6.74 -5.58 -0.94
CA VAL A 71 -5.29 -5.53 -0.63
C VAL A 71 -5.05 -5.74 0.86
N MET A 72 -5.79 -5.04 1.72
CA MET A 72 -5.66 -5.18 3.17
C MET A 72 -5.99 -6.59 3.64
N ARG A 73 -7.02 -7.23 3.08
CA ARG A 73 -7.43 -8.58 3.47
C ARG A 73 -6.37 -9.61 3.12
N ILE A 74 -5.80 -9.57 1.92
CA ILE A 74 -4.79 -10.55 1.47
C ILE A 74 -3.45 -10.38 2.19
N THR A 75 -3.11 -9.16 2.63
CA THR A 75 -1.92 -8.90 3.45
C THR A 75 -2.17 -9.04 4.95
N GLY A 76 -3.40 -9.38 5.38
CA GLY A 76 -3.76 -9.44 6.80
C GLY A 76 -3.56 -8.10 7.52
N SER A 77 -3.80 -7.00 6.81
CA SER A 77 -3.68 -5.64 7.32
C SER A 77 -4.90 -5.25 8.15
N VAL A 78 -4.65 -4.67 9.32
CA VAL A 78 -5.69 -4.15 10.23
C VAL A 78 -5.38 -2.70 10.55
N ASP A 79 -6.31 -1.79 10.25
CA ASP A 79 -6.21 -0.39 10.70
C ASP A 79 -6.52 -0.31 12.20
N ARG A 80 -5.58 0.23 12.98
CA ARG A 80 -5.69 0.39 14.44
C ARG A 80 -5.92 1.83 14.89
N GLY A 81 -6.15 2.76 13.95
CA GLY A 81 -6.45 4.18 14.21
C GLY A 81 -5.23 5.10 14.25
N ASP A 82 -4.04 4.55 14.46
CA ASP A 82 -2.76 5.27 14.49
C ASP A 82 -1.67 4.62 13.60
N TYR A 83 -1.85 3.37 13.21
CA TYR A 83 -1.09 2.66 12.18
C TYR A 83 -1.93 1.55 11.53
N ILE A 84 -1.47 1.04 10.39
CA ILE A 84 -1.99 -0.18 9.77
C ILE A 84 -1.01 -1.31 10.09
N HIS A 85 -1.49 -2.32 10.79
CA HIS A 85 -0.72 -3.50 11.18
C HIS A 85 -0.79 -4.56 10.08
N ILE A 86 0.28 -4.77 9.31
CA ILE A 86 0.36 -5.81 8.27
C ILE A 86 0.84 -7.13 8.91
N SER A 87 -0.10 -7.90 9.49
CA SER A 87 0.24 -9.11 10.27
C SER A 87 1.08 -10.12 9.49
N SER A 88 0.83 -10.29 8.19
CA SER A 88 1.61 -11.23 7.39
C SER A 88 3.09 -10.86 7.26
N ILE A 89 3.46 -9.61 7.51
CA ILE A 89 4.85 -9.15 7.54
C ILE A 89 5.34 -9.07 8.99
N LEU A 90 4.61 -8.36 9.85
CA LEU A 90 5.07 -8.00 11.19
C LEU A 90 5.15 -9.19 12.16
N ASP A 91 4.31 -10.21 11.97
CA ASP A 91 4.32 -11.41 12.81
C ASP A 91 5.24 -12.51 12.24
N ALA A 92 5.93 -12.22 11.15
CA ALA A 92 6.78 -13.18 10.47
C ALA A 92 8.13 -13.35 11.16
N LYS A 93 8.58 -14.60 11.34
CA LYS A 93 9.88 -14.91 11.96
C LYS A 93 11.06 -14.25 11.23
N TRP A 94 10.96 -14.09 9.91
CA TRP A 94 12.01 -13.46 9.11
C TRP A 94 12.08 -11.95 9.33
N HIS A 95 10.92 -11.31 9.51
CA HIS A 95 10.82 -9.89 9.82
C HIS A 95 11.33 -9.63 11.23
N GLU A 96 10.92 -10.45 12.21
CA GLU A 96 11.45 -10.37 13.58
C GLU A 96 12.98 -10.48 13.59
N LYS A 97 13.54 -11.47 12.88
CA LYS A 97 14.99 -11.64 12.75
C LYS A 97 15.66 -10.42 12.11
N ALA A 98 15.10 -9.90 11.02
CA ALA A 98 15.64 -8.74 10.31
C ALA A 98 15.57 -7.47 11.16
N SER A 99 14.44 -7.22 11.81
CA SER A 99 14.19 -6.06 12.66
C SER A 99 15.09 -6.07 13.90
N ASN A 100 15.26 -7.22 14.55
CA ASN A 100 16.15 -7.35 15.70
C ASN A 100 17.62 -7.13 15.34
N ALA A 101 18.00 -7.44 14.09
CA ALA A 101 19.35 -7.23 13.58
C ALA A 101 19.54 -5.88 12.86
N ASN A 102 18.47 -5.08 12.70
CA ASN A 102 18.42 -3.94 11.78
C ASN A 102 19.05 -4.24 10.40
N ASP A 103 18.78 -5.42 9.84
CA ASP A 103 19.41 -5.86 8.60
C ASP A 103 18.87 -5.08 7.40
N PRO A 104 19.59 -4.13 6.78
CA PRO A 104 19.04 -3.29 5.71
C PRO A 104 18.62 -4.09 4.46
N ARG A 105 19.13 -5.31 4.30
CA ARG A 105 18.91 -6.14 3.11
C ARG A 105 17.49 -6.73 3.06
N ALA A 106 16.76 -6.72 4.16
CA ALA A 106 15.40 -7.27 4.22
C ALA A 106 14.30 -6.23 3.91
N VAL A 107 14.62 -4.93 3.85
CA VAL A 107 13.63 -3.87 3.60
C VAL A 107 12.93 -4.08 2.27
N LYS A 108 13.67 -4.42 1.21
CA LYS A 108 13.08 -4.68 -0.10
C LYS A 108 12.11 -5.87 -0.11
N PHE A 109 12.28 -6.85 0.78
CA PHE A 109 11.31 -7.94 0.93
C PHE A 109 9.99 -7.48 1.58
N VAL A 110 10.03 -6.51 2.48
CA VAL A 110 8.82 -5.84 3.02
C VAL A 110 8.03 -5.20 1.88
N LEU A 111 8.73 -4.50 0.97
CA LEU A 111 8.11 -3.82 -0.17
C LEU A 111 7.60 -4.80 -1.23
N LEU A 112 8.32 -5.90 -1.47
CA LEU A 112 7.98 -6.92 -2.46
C LEU A 112 6.78 -7.78 -2.05
N HIS A 113 6.67 -8.11 -0.76
CA HIS A 113 5.66 -9.00 -0.18
C HIS A 113 4.23 -8.78 -0.72
N PRO A 114 3.65 -7.55 -0.65
CA PRO A 114 2.26 -7.35 -1.04
C PRO A 114 2.01 -7.50 -2.55
N PHE A 115 3.03 -7.29 -3.40
CA PHE A 115 2.90 -7.54 -4.83
C PHE A 115 2.83 -9.04 -5.13
N ILE A 116 3.63 -9.87 -4.44
CA ILE A 116 3.52 -11.34 -4.57
C ILE A 116 2.14 -11.80 -4.07
N ALA A 117 1.63 -11.22 -2.98
CA ALA A 117 0.31 -11.53 -2.46
C ALA A 117 -0.79 -11.24 -3.49
N LEU A 118 -0.70 -10.12 -4.22
CA LEU A 118 -1.63 -9.82 -5.32
C LEU A 118 -1.58 -10.88 -6.43
N ILE A 119 -0.40 -11.34 -6.85
CA ILE A 119 -0.28 -12.39 -7.88
C ILE A 119 -1.00 -13.67 -7.42
N LEU A 120 -0.75 -14.11 -6.19
CA LEU A 120 -1.38 -15.30 -5.61
C LEU A 120 -2.90 -15.15 -5.49
N SER A 121 -3.37 -13.97 -5.07
CA SER A 121 -4.80 -13.70 -4.94
C SER A 121 -5.50 -13.73 -6.28
N HIS A 122 -5.00 -13.01 -7.28
CA HIS A 122 -5.60 -13.01 -8.61
C HIS A 122 -5.51 -14.37 -9.31
N HIS A 123 -4.47 -15.16 -9.04
CA HIS A 123 -4.40 -16.55 -9.52
C HIS A 123 -5.48 -17.44 -8.91
N SER A 124 -5.60 -17.40 -7.58
CA SER A 124 -6.43 -18.33 -6.81
C SER A 124 -7.89 -17.87 -6.65
N SER A 125 -8.16 -16.61 -6.98
CA SER A 125 -9.40 -15.89 -6.63
C SER A 125 -9.70 -15.89 -5.12
N ALA A 126 -8.70 -16.18 -4.28
CA ALA A 126 -8.87 -16.15 -2.84
C ALA A 126 -8.62 -14.74 -2.30
N GLU A 127 -9.42 -14.35 -1.32
CA GLU A 127 -9.35 -13.05 -0.66
C GLU A 127 -9.16 -13.27 0.85
N THR A 128 -8.06 -13.90 1.25
CA THR A 128 -7.82 -14.24 2.67
C THR A 128 -6.41 -13.87 3.09
N SER A 129 -6.21 -13.59 4.38
CA SER A 129 -4.89 -13.28 4.95
C SER A 129 -3.90 -14.45 4.90
N THR A 130 -4.39 -15.67 4.64
CA THR A 130 -3.57 -16.85 4.36
C THR A 130 -2.66 -16.64 3.15
N ILE A 131 -3.06 -15.80 2.19
CA ILE A 131 -2.23 -15.43 1.04
C ILE A 131 -0.95 -14.74 1.49
N GLY A 132 -1.08 -13.63 2.24
CA GLY A 132 0.06 -12.91 2.77
C GLY A 132 0.92 -13.79 3.66
N ARG A 133 0.31 -14.70 4.44
CA ARG A 133 1.05 -15.68 5.25
C ARG A 133 1.90 -16.62 4.39
N ALA A 134 1.35 -17.18 3.32
CA ALA A 134 2.10 -18.05 2.41
C ALA A 134 3.31 -17.35 1.78
N VAL A 135 3.15 -16.08 1.38
CA VAL A 135 4.29 -15.26 0.90
C VAL A 135 5.34 -15.09 2.01
N SER A 136 4.89 -14.83 3.24
CA SER A 136 5.77 -14.63 4.38
C SER A 136 6.57 -15.88 4.75
N ASP A 137 5.92 -17.05 4.71
CA ASP A 137 6.58 -18.33 4.93
C ASP A 137 7.63 -18.61 3.84
N ALA A 138 7.33 -18.25 2.58
CA ALA A 138 8.28 -18.39 1.48
C ALA A 138 9.51 -17.49 1.68
N LEU A 139 9.29 -16.23 2.07
CA LEU A 139 10.37 -15.30 2.41
C LEU A 139 11.13 -15.73 3.68
N ASN A 140 10.48 -16.41 4.63
CA ASN A 140 11.15 -16.98 5.78
C ASN A 140 12.12 -18.09 5.41
N VAL A 141 11.75 -18.96 4.47
CA VAL A 141 12.70 -19.95 3.96
C VAL A 141 13.82 -19.24 3.18
N TYR A 142 13.46 -18.39 2.22
CA TYR A 142 14.41 -17.75 1.31
C TYR A 142 15.43 -16.85 2.02
N TYR A 143 14.94 -15.83 2.72
CA TYR A 143 15.80 -14.90 3.45
C TYR A 143 16.11 -15.40 4.87
N GLY A 144 15.08 -15.78 5.61
CA GLY A 144 15.21 -16.11 7.04
C GLY A 144 16.12 -17.31 7.32
N GLN A 145 16.00 -18.39 6.55
CA GLN A 145 16.74 -19.64 6.76
C GLN A 145 17.99 -19.73 5.88
N LEU A 146 17.87 -19.43 4.58
CA LEU A 146 18.99 -19.56 3.64
C LEU A 146 19.87 -18.31 3.57
N GLY A 147 19.45 -17.19 4.18
CA GLY A 147 20.21 -15.95 4.18
C GLY A 147 20.29 -15.29 2.80
N LYS A 148 19.41 -15.65 1.86
CA LYS A 148 19.39 -15.08 0.51
C LYS A 148 18.86 -13.65 0.53
N THR A 149 19.50 -12.79 -0.23
CA THR A 149 19.18 -11.37 -0.33
C THR A 149 18.17 -11.09 -1.42
N TYR A 150 17.67 -9.85 -1.47
CA TYR A 150 16.81 -9.39 -2.55
C TYR A 150 17.50 -9.49 -3.93
N GLU A 151 18.80 -9.22 -4.01
CA GLU A 151 19.55 -9.38 -5.27
C GLU A 151 19.68 -10.85 -5.68
N ASP A 152 19.77 -11.78 -4.72
CA ASP A 152 19.69 -13.21 -5.01
C ASP A 152 18.31 -13.58 -5.54
N ALA A 153 17.23 -12.98 -5.02
CA ALA A 153 15.86 -13.23 -5.50
C ALA A 153 15.68 -12.83 -6.96
N LYS A 154 16.35 -11.76 -7.41
CA LYS A 154 16.36 -11.33 -8.82
C LYS A 154 17.16 -12.28 -9.71
N LYS A 155 18.31 -12.77 -9.24
CA LYS A 155 19.21 -13.66 -10.01
C LYS A 155 18.72 -15.11 -10.06
N GLU A 156 18.16 -15.58 -8.95
CA GLU A 156 17.70 -16.95 -8.74
C GLU A 156 16.16 -17.00 -8.64
N GLN A 157 15.48 -16.25 -9.53
CA GLN A 157 14.02 -16.04 -9.47
C GLN A 157 13.23 -17.35 -9.41
N ASP A 158 13.60 -18.36 -10.21
CA ASP A 158 12.94 -19.67 -10.19
C ASP A 158 12.96 -20.32 -8.80
N LYS A 159 14.04 -20.14 -8.01
CA LYS A 159 14.08 -20.69 -6.65
C LYS A 159 13.08 -20.00 -5.72
N LEU A 160 12.97 -18.67 -5.80
CA LEU A 160 11.95 -17.94 -5.04
C LEU A 160 10.54 -18.41 -5.44
N ILE A 161 10.30 -18.62 -6.74
CA ILE A 161 9.03 -19.14 -7.25
C ILE A 161 8.72 -20.51 -6.65
N GLU A 162 9.68 -21.44 -6.62
CA GLU A 162 9.45 -22.77 -6.03
C GLU A 162 9.09 -22.69 -4.54
N TYR A 163 9.69 -21.75 -3.78
CA TYR A 163 9.28 -21.54 -2.38
C TYR A 163 7.87 -20.95 -2.26
N ILE A 164 7.50 -20.01 -3.14
CA ILE A 164 6.14 -19.45 -3.17
C ILE A 164 5.13 -20.56 -3.49
N LEU A 165 5.39 -21.41 -4.49
CA LEU A 165 4.53 -22.54 -4.84
C LEU A 165 4.39 -23.52 -3.67
N ALA A 166 5.50 -23.93 -3.06
CA ALA A 166 5.50 -24.86 -1.93
C ALA A 166 4.71 -24.30 -0.74
N MET A 167 4.85 -23.01 -0.44
CA MET A 167 4.14 -22.39 0.68
C MET A 167 2.68 -22.10 0.37
N ALA A 168 2.32 -21.86 -0.90
CA ALA A 168 0.93 -21.78 -1.32
C ALA A 168 0.22 -23.15 -1.18
N GLU A 169 0.88 -24.24 -1.57
CA GLU A 169 0.39 -25.61 -1.37
C GLU A 169 0.24 -25.96 0.11
N TYR A 170 1.28 -25.66 0.91
CA TYR A 170 1.28 -25.90 2.35
C TYR A 170 0.15 -25.15 3.08
N ASN A 171 -0.14 -23.92 2.66
CA ASN A 171 -1.21 -23.11 3.21
C ASN A 171 -2.58 -23.37 2.55
N HIS A 172 -2.70 -24.43 1.73
CA HIS A 172 -3.94 -24.85 1.08
C HIS A 172 -4.60 -23.77 0.21
N ILE A 173 -3.80 -22.90 -0.42
CA ILE A 173 -4.30 -21.93 -1.41
C ILE A 173 -4.68 -22.72 -2.68
N PRO A 174 -5.87 -22.51 -3.26
CA PRO A 174 -6.27 -23.21 -4.47
C PRO A 174 -5.43 -22.69 -5.64
N ILE A 175 -4.49 -23.50 -6.12
CA ILE A 175 -3.58 -23.14 -7.20
C ILE A 175 -3.57 -24.17 -8.33
N VAL A 176 -3.36 -23.69 -9.55
CA VAL A 176 -2.95 -24.49 -10.71
C VAL A 176 -1.45 -24.28 -10.88
N LYS A 177 -0.65 -25.19 -10.32
CA LYS A 177 0.81 -25.03 -10.11
C LYS A 177 1.57 -24.50 -11.33
N GLU A 178 1.41 -25.13 -12.49
CA GLU A 178 2.11 -24.71 -13.72
C GLU A 178 1.68 -23.32 -14.19
N LYS A 179 0.38 -23.01 -14.10
CA LYS A 179 -0.15 -21.69 -14.45
C LYS A 179 0.37 -20.63 -13.48
N LEU A 180 0.39 -20.92 -12.17
CA LEU A 180 0.92 -20.00 -11.17
C LEU A 180 2.43 -19.77 -11.35
N ARG A 181 3.20 -20.82 -11.65
CA ARG A 181 4.64 -20.71 -11.93
C ARG A 181 4.89 -19.72 -13.06
N GLU A 182 4.16 -19.84 -14.17
CA GLU A 182 4.29 -18.95 -15.31
C GLU A 182 3.89 -17.51 -14.96
N GLN A 183 2.78 -17.33 -14.25
CA GLN A 183 2.35 -16.01 -13.80
C GLN A 183 3.37 -15.37 -12.85
N LEU A 184 3.98 -16.13 -11.95
CA LEU A 184 5.06 -15.63 -11.09
C LEU A 184 6.32 -15.27 -11.90
N ARG A 185 6.66 -16.03 -12.95
CA ARG A 185 7.77 -15.70 -13.85
C ARG A 185 7.56 -14.36 -14.56
N GLN A 186 6.32 -14.07 -14.95
CA GLN A 186 5.96 -12.82 -15.63
C GLN A 186 5.76 -11.62 -14.67
N GLY A 187 5.20 -11.88 -13.49
CA GLY A 187 4.82 -10.86 -12.51
C GLY A 187 5.95 -10.40 -11.60
N LEU A 188 6.82 -11.31 -11.13
CA LEU A 188 7.94 -10.94 -10.25
C LEU A 188 8.90 -9.90 -10.86
N PRO A 189 9.29 -9.96 -12.15
CA PRO A 189 10.14 -8.93 -12.74
C PRO A 189 9.51 -7.54 -12.69
N LYS A 190 8.18 -7.44 -12.86
CA LYS A 190 7.44 -6.19 -12.74
C LYS A 190 7.43 -5.68 -11.29
N ALA A 191 7.18 -6.58 -10.33
CA ALA A 191 7.24 -6.24 -8.91
C ALA A 191 8.66 -5.78 -8.49
N PHE A 192 9.72 -6.43 -8.99
CA PHE A 192 11.10 -6.00 -8.75
C PHE A 192 11.39 -4.61 -9.29
N LYS A 193 10.91 -4.26 -10.51
CA LYS A 193 11.06 -2.90 -11.05
C LYS A 193 10.42 -1.85 -10.13
N ILE A 194 9.22 -2.13 -9.59
CA ILE A 194 8.54 -1.22 -8.65
C ILE A 194 9.40 -1.02 -7.40
N VAL A 195 9.85 -2.12 -6.78
CA VAL A 195 10.66 -2.08 -5.55
C VAL A 195 12.01 -1.39 -5.79
N ASP A 196 12.66 -1.65 -6.92
CA ASP A 196 13.92 -1.01 -7.29
C ASP A 196 13.76 0.50 -7.52
N LYS A 197 12.61 0.97 -8.00
CA LYS A 197 12.35 2.41 -8.08
C LYS A 197 12.00 3.03 -6.73
N LEU A 198 11.28 2.31 -5.87
CA LEU A 198 10.93 2.78 -4.53
C LEU A 198 12.19 2.94 -3.65
N LEU A 199 13.15 2.03 -3.80
CA LEU A 199 14.38 1.99 -3.02
C LEU A 199 15.55 1.55 -3.93
N PRO A 200 16.09 2.45 -4.78
CA PRO A 200 17.13 2.11 -5.75
C PRO A 200 18.44 1.70 -5.09
N ASP A 201 18.76 2.35 -3.99
CA ASP A 201 19.91 2.06 -3.16
C ASP A 201 19.50 2.05 -1.68
N ASN A 202 20.46 1.70 -0.82
CA ASN A 202 20.30 1.77 0.63
C ASN A 202 20.72 3.14 1.18
N SER A 203 20.56 4.24 0.42
CA SER A 203 20.89 5.58 0.93
C SER A 203 19.88 6.05 1.96
N LYS A 204 20.36 6.93 2.84
CA LYS A 204 19.54 7.55 3.89
C LYS A 204 18.44 8.42 3.29
N GLU A 205 18.75 9.15 2.23
CA GLU A 205 17.83 10.06 1.56
C GLU A 205 16.61 9.32 1.01
N HIS A 206 16.84 8.23 0.25
CA HIS A 206 15.74 7.41 -0.27
C HIS A 206 14.92 6.75 0.85
N ALA A 207 15.59 6.27 1.91
CA ALA A 207 14.91 5.69 3.06
C ALA A 207 13.95 6.69 3.75
N ILE A 208 14.40 7.94 3.96
CA ILE A 208 13.58 9.00 4.56
C ILE A 208 12.38 9.37 3.66
N LEU A 209 12.62 9.53 2.35
CA LEU A 209 11.55 9.85 1.40
C LEU A 209 10.46 8.77 1.40
N LEU A 210 10.88 7.51 1.33
CA LEU A 210 9.97 6.38 1.35
C LEU A 210 9.23 6.26 2.68
N GLN A 211 9.93 6.42 3.81
CA GLN A 211 9.31 6.41 5.14
C GLN A 211 8.23 7.49 5.25
N ASN A 212 8.51 8.70 4.78
CA ASN A 212 7.57 9.81 4.81
C ASN A 212 6.32 9.52 3.98
N ALA A 213 6.48 8.95 2.78
CA ALA A 213 5.36 8.53 1.94
C ALA A 213 4.52 7.39 2.55
N LEU A 214 5.15 6.49 3.31
CA LEU A 214 4.49 5.32 3.90
C LEU A 214 3.92 5.55 5.31
N ARG A 215 3.97 6.78 5.84
CA ARG A 215 3.36 7.11 7.14
C ARG A 215 1.85 6.92 7.13
N TYR A 216 1.29 6.51 8.27
CA TYR A 216 -0.14 6.23 8.44
C TYR A 216 -1.07 7.37 8.00
N ARG A 217 -0.69 8.63 8.23
CA ARG A 217 -1.52 9.79 7.89
C ARG A 217 -1.58 10.10 6.39
N VAL A 218 -0.74 9.45 5.58
CA VAL A 218 -0.67 9.69 4.13
C VAL A 218 -1.78 8.90 3.42
N LYS A 219 -2.76 9.60 2.86
CA LYS A 219 -3.89 8.98 2.14
C LYS A 219 -3.48 8.44 0.76
N ASP A 220 -2.63 9.16 0.04
CA ASP A 220 -2.15 8.79 -1.29
C ASP A 220 -0.61 8.85 -1.36
N PRO A 221 0.10 7.75 -1.02
CA PRO A 221 1.56 7.71 -1.05
C PRO A 221 2.17 7.99 -2.41
N LEU A 222 1.45 7.66 -3.50
CA LEU A 222 1.95 7.82 -4.86
C LEU A 222 2.19 9.29 -5.21
N VAL A 223 1.33 10.20 -4.73
CA VAL A 223 1.51 11.65 -4.93
C VAL A 223 2.78 12.15 -4.26
N LEU A 224 3.05 11.73 -3.02
CA LEU A 224 4.26 12.15 -2.29
C LEU A 224 5.53 11.58 -2.92
N LEU A 225 5.49 10.32 -3.36
CA LEU A 225 6.60 9.70 -4.09
C LEU A 225 6.90 10.47 -5.38
N LYS A 226 5.87 10.82 -6.16
CA LYS A 226 6.01 11.58 -7.40
C LYS A 226 6.59 12.98 -7.16
N GLN A 227 6.14 13.67 -6.11
CA GLN A 227 6.70 14.97 -5.68
C GLN A 227 8.17 14.87 -5.25
N ALA A 228 8.57 13.72 -4.69
CA ALA A 228 9.95 13.42 -4.34
C ALA A 228 10.80 12.93 -5.51
N GLY A 229 10.27 12.94 -6.75
CA GLY A 229 10.98 12.48 -7.94
C GLY A 229 10.98 10.96 -8.14
N ILE A 230 10.24 10.21 -7.33
CA ILE A 230 10.07 8.75 -7.45
C ILE A 230 8.77 8.48 -8.21
N ASP A 231 8.86 8.45 -9.55
CA ASP A 231 7.74 8.09 -10.40
C ASP A 231 7.71 6.59 -10.71
N ILE A 232 6.78 5.88 -10.07
CA ILE A 232 6.49 4.45 -10.25
C ILE A 232 5.11 4.20 -10.87
N GLU A 233 4.38 5.25 -11.25
CA GLU A 233 3.06 5.12 -11.85
C GLU A 233 3.10 4.23 -13.10
N PRO A 234 4.07 4.34 -14.03
CA PRO A 234 4.16 3.43 -15.19
C PRO A 234 4.34 1.96 -14.81
N GLU A 235 5.16 1.65 -13.82
CA GLU A 235 5.39 0.27 -13.37
C GLU A 235 4.19 -0.31 -12.63
N LEU A 236 3.47 0.52 -11.86
CA LEU A 236 2.22 0.12 -11.22
C LEU A 236 1.15 -0.19 -12.28
N GLU A 237 1.07 0.62 -13.34
CA GLU A 237 0.18 0.39 -14.49
C GLU A 237 0.55 -0.89 -15.27
N GLU A 238 1.85 -1.13 -15.54
CA GLU A 238 2.33 -2.38 -16.14
C GLU A 238 1.92 -3.60 -15.29
N PHE A 239 2.09 -3.51 -13.97
CA PHE A 239 1.71 -4.58 -13.04
C PHE A 239 0.20 -4.78 -12.98
N ARG A 240 -0.57 -3.68 -12.97
CA ARG A 240 -2.04 -3.72 -12.97
C ARG A 240 -2.60 -4.41 -14.20
N GLY A 241 -2.04 -4.10 -15.38
CA GLY A 241 -2.46 -4.75 -16.62
C GLY A 241 -2.18 -6.24 -16.63
N PHE A 242 -1.02 -6.64 -16.10
CA PHE A 242 -0.69 -8.04 -15.87
C PHE A 242 -1.68 -8.72 -14.91
N LEU A 243 -2.03 -8.09 -13.78
CA LEU A 243 -3.01 -8.65 -12.84
C LEU A 243 -4.40 -8.82 -13.47
N ALA A 244 -4.84 -7.84 -14.25
CA ALA A 244 -6.11 -7.91 -14.97
C ALA A 244 -6.13 -9.11 -15.93
N GLU A 245 -5.06 -9.28 -16.73
CA GLU A 245 -4.89 -10.42 -17.64
C GLU A 245 -5.00 -11.76 -16.93
N ILE A 246 -4.25 -11.96 -15.83
CA ILE A 246 -4.24 -13.25 -15.13
C ILE A 246 -5.56 -13.57 -14.41
N SER A 247 -6.32 -12.53 -14.05
CA SER A 247 -7.65 -12.67 -13.44
C SER A 247 -8.76 -12.95 -14.46
N GLY A 248 -8.46 -12.95 -15.76
CA GLY A 248 -9.46 -13.08 -16.82
C GLY A 248 -10.39 -11.88 -16.94
N LYS A 249 -10.15 -10.80 -16.17
CA LYS A 249 -10.85 -9.53 -16.32
C LYS A 249 -10.27 -8.83 -17.54
N LYS A 250 -11.08 -8.71 -18.59
CA LYS A 250 -10.74 -7.88 -19.75
C LYS A 250 -10.57 -6.45 -19.23
N MET A 251 -9.35 -5.90 -19.29
CA MET A 251 -9.20 -4.46 -19.07
C MET A 251 -10.09 -3.75 -20.10
N GLU A 252 -11.00 -2.90 -19.64
CA GLU A 252 -11.40 -1.79 -20.49
C GLU A 252 -10.12 -1.00 -20.74
N ALA A 253 -9.65 -1.03 -21.98
CA ALA A 253 -8.44 -0.34 -22.38
C ALA A 253 -8.65 1.16 -22.20
N GLU A 254 -8.17 1.71 -21.09
CA GLU A 254 -7.88 3.13 -21.02
C GLU A 254 -6.63 3.38 -21.91
N LEU A 255 -6.88 3.61 -23.20
CA LEU A 255 -5.98 4.42 -24.02
C LEU A 255 -5.71 5.73 -23.27
N PRO A 256 -4.51 6.32 -23.36
CA PRO A 256 -4.13 7.47 -22.55
C PRO A 256 -5.06 8.64 -22.86
N LYS A 257 -6.07 8.82 -22.02
CA LYS A 257 -6.82 10.06 -21.90
C LYS A 257 -6.33 10.71 -20.63
N ALA A 258 -5.84 11.93 -20.80
CA ALA A 258 -5.45 12.80 -19.72
C ALA A 258 -6.54 12.79 -18.62
N GLY A 259 -6.13 12.33 -17.44
CA GLY A 259 -6.77 12.57 -16.15
C GLY A 259 -8.15 11.98 -15.95
N THR A 260 -8.23 10.86 -15.22
CA THR A 260 -9.29 10.67 -14.21
C THR A 260 -8.91 9.63 -13.16
N LYS A 261 -8.98 10.03 -11.88
CA LYS A 261 -8.85 9.15 -10.72
C LYS A 261 -10.22 8.51 -10.40
N THR A 262 -10.13 7.31 -9.85
CA THR A 262 -11.18 6.41 -9.33
C THR A 262 -11.92 6.95 -8.10
N GLY A 263 -13.22 6.63 -7.98
CA GLY A 263 -13.87 6.44 -6.67
C GLY A 263 -15.37 6.70 -6.61
N GLN A 264 -16.17 5.67 -6.94
CA GLN A 264 -17.60 5.47 -6.66
C GLN A 264 -18.54 6.67 -6.77
N SER A 265 -19.35 6.68 -7.82
CA SER A 265 -20.73 7.15 -7.67
C SER A 265 -21.60 6.35 -8.63
N LEU A 266 -22.73 5.86 -8.12
CA LEU A 266 -23.93 5.69 -8.94
C LEU A 266 -24.29 7.09 -9.45
N THR A 267 -23.51 7.61 -10.41
CA THR A 267 -23.84 8.88 -11.06
C THR A 267 -24.90 8.54 -12.09
N SER A 268 -26.15 8.76 -11.72
CA SER A 268 -27.11 9.17 -12.73
C SER A 268 -26.47 10.30 -13.54
N ALA A 269 -26.71 10.33 -14.86
CA ALA A 269 -26.13 11.35 -15.75
C ALA A 269 -26.39 12.78 -15.25
N ASP A 270 -27.47 12.98 -14.50
CA ASP A 270 -27.87 14.25 -13.90
C ASP A 270 -26.96 14.69 -12.74
N LEU A 271 -26.46 13.77 -11.91
CA LEU A 271 -25.53 14.09 -10.82
C LEU A 271 -24.14 14.44 -11.36
N ALA A 272 -23.64 13.67 -12.34
CA ALA A 272 -22.38 13.98 -13.01
C ALA A 272 -22.44 15.34 -13.70
N LYS A 273 -23.57 15.65 -14.35
CA LYS A 273 -23.83 16.97 -14.96
C LYS A 273 -23.84 18.07 -13.90
N ALA A 274 -24.50 17.85 -12.76
CA ALA A 274 -24.53 18.83 -11.67
C ALA A 274 -23.14 19.12 -11.11
N LYS A 275 -22.31 18.09 -10.90
CA LYS A 275 -20.92 18.24 -10.46
C LYS A 275 -20.10 19.07 -11.45
N LEU A 276 -20.18 18.75 -12.75
CA LEU A 276 -19.47 19.51 -13.77
C LEU A 276 -19.91 20.97 -13.85
N GLU A 277 -21.22 21.24 -13.73
CA GLU A 277 -21.75 22.60 -13.73
C GLU A 277 -21.25 23.40 -12.52
N VAL A 278 -21.24 22.81 -11.32
CA VAL A 278 -20.73 23.45 -10.11
C VAL A 278 -19.22 23.74 -10.24
N LEU A 279 -18.43 22.77 -10.69
CA LEU A 279 -16.98 22.96 -10.89
C LEU A 279 -16.67 24.03 -11.94
N SER A 280 -17.46 24.11 -13.01
CA SER A 280 -17.33 25.18 -14.01
C SER A 280 -17.56 26.56 -13.40
N ILE A 281 -18.53 26.69 -12.49
CA ILE A 281 -18.82 27.94 -11.78
C ILE A 281 -17.68 28.29 -10.81
N ILE A 282 -17.16 27.33 -10.06
CA ILE A 282 -16.04 27.54 -9.13
C ILE A 282 -14.79 28.01 -9.88
N ASN A 283 -14.41 27.33 -10.96
CA ASN A 283 -13.26 27.74 -11.77
C ASN A 283 -13.47 29.15 -12.36
N GLY A 284 -14.68 29.47 -12.82
CA GLY A 284 -14.99 30.81 -13.30
C GLY A 284 -14.86 31.90 -12.22
N LEU A 285 -15.22 31.60 -10.98
CA LEU A 285 -15.03 32.51 -9.84
C LEU A 285 -13.55 32.71 -9.50
N GLU A 286 -12.77 31.64 -9.51
CA GLU A 286 -11.32 31.69 -9.26
C GLU A 286 -10.58 32.53 -10.30
N PHE A 287 -10.88 32.31 -11.59
CA PHE A 287 -10.30 33.12 -12.66
C PHE A 287 -10.67 34.61 -12.55
N ALA A 288 -11.85 34.91 -12.02
CA ALA A 288 -12.29 36.28 -11.75
C ALA A 288 -11.74 36.85 -10.43
N GLY A 289 -10.86 36.12 -9.72
CA GLY A 289 -10.28 36.54 -8.44
C GLY A 289 -11.34 36.73 -7.35
N TYR A 290 -12.46 36.00 -7.44
CA TYR A 290 -13.61 36.16 -6.56
C TYR A 290 -14.12 37.61 -6.48
N SER A 291 -14.20 38.31 -7.61
CA SER A 291 -14.83 39.63 -7.66
C SER A 291 -16.30 39.57 -7.23
N ASP A 292 -16.82 40.65 -6.65
CA ASP A 292 -18.20 40.69 -6.15
C ASP A 292 -19.22 40.52 -7.28
N ASP A 293 -18.92 41.03 -8.48
CA ASP A 293 -19.71 40.80 -9.69
C ASP A 293 -19.74 39.32 -10.09
N ALA A 294 -18.61 38.61 -9.99
CA ALA A 294 -18.54 37.19 -10.30
C ALA A 294 -19.30 36.36 -9.25
N LYS A 295 -19.20 36.71 -7.96
CA LYS A 295 -19.98 36.09 -6.88
C LYS A 295 -21.47 36.27 -7.11
N ALA A 296 -21.93 37.48 -7.45
CA ALA A 296 -23.34 37.76 -7.71
C ALA A 296 -23.88 36.88 -8.85
N LYS A 297 -23.15 36.78 -9.97
CA LYS A 297 -23.52 35.94 -11.11
C LYS A 297 -23.51 34.44 -10.78
N ALA A 298 -22.55 33.99 -9.97
CA ALA A 298 -22.50 32.60 -9.53
C ALA A 298 -23.67 32.25 -8.60
N ILE A 299 -24.00 33.14 -7.65
CA ILE A 299 -25.15 33.00 -6.74
C ILE A 299 -26.45 32.92 -7.54
N GLU A 300 -26.65 33.81 -8.51
CA GLU A 300 -27.82 33.81 -9.38
C GLU A 300 -27.95 32.49 -10.13
N LYS A 301 -26.87 32.04 -10.78
CA LYS A 301 -26.86 30.81 -11.59
C LYS A 301 -27.11 29.55 -10.76
N LEU A 302 -26.50 29.43 -9.58
CA LEU A 302 -26.70 28.30 -8.67
C LEU A 302 -28.13 28.28 -8.10
N SER A 303 -28.65 29.44 -7.72
CA SER A 303 -30.02 29.57 -7.20
C SER A 303 -31.07 29.22 -8.27
N ALA A 304 -30.84 29.62 -9.52
CA ALA A 304 -31.70 29.27 -10.64
C ALA A 304 -31.74 27.75 -10.90
N ARG A 305 -30.59 27.05 -10.78
CA ARG A 305 -30.53 25.59 -10.92
C ARG A 305 -31.26 24.85 -9.82
N ILE A 306 -31.12 25.30 -8.57
CA ILE A 306 -31.89 24.75 -7.45
C ILE A 306 -33.38 24.92 -7.73
N ALA A 307 -33.81 26.12 -8.12
CA ALA A 307 -35.23 26.40 -8.41
C ALA A 307 -35.78 25.59 -9.61
N GLU A 308 -34.96 25.31 -10.62
CA GLU A 308 -35.35 24.44 -11.75
C GLU A 308 -35.54 23.00 -11.30
N LEU A 309 -34.62 22.47 -10.51
CA LEU A 309 -34.66 21.08 -10.04
C LEU A 309 -35.76 20.85 -9.00
N SER A 310 -36.02 21.81 -8.12
CA SER A 310 -37.10 21.72 -7.13
C SER A 310 -38.51 21.73 -7.72
N LYS A 311 -38.67 22.08 -9.01
CA LYS A 311 -39.95 22.01 -9.73
C LYS A 311 -40.22 20.65 -10.39
N LYS A 312 -39.22 19.78 -10.45
CA LYS A 312 -39.33 18.42 -11.00
C LYS A 312 -39.68 17.43 -9.87
N GLU A 313 -40.06 16.21 -10.22
CA GLU A 313 -40.31 15.16 -9.24
C GLU A 313 -39.03 14.87 -8.44
N LEU A 314 -39.16 14.83 -7.11
CA LEU A 314 -38.02 14.65 -6.21
C LEU A 314 -37.60 13.18 -6.18
N THR A 315 -36.58 12.86 -6.95
CA THR A 315 -35.85 11.58 -6.89
C THR A 315 -34.60 11.70 -6.01
N PRO A 316 -34.03 10.59 -5.52
CA PRO A 316 -32.75 10.59 -4.81
C PRO A 316 -31.63 11.33 -5.56
N ASP A 317 -31.56 11.16 -6.89
CA ASP A 317 -30.60 11.82 -7.75
C ASP A 317 -30.82 13.34 -7.82
N SER A 318 -32.07 13.78 -7.98
CA SER A 318 -32.40 15.21 -8.02
C SER A 318 -32.11 15.90 -6.67
N LEU A 319 -32.30 15.19 -5.56
CA LEU A 319 -32.00 15.67 -4.21
C LEU A 319 -30.50 15.82 -3.98
N GLN A 320 -29.70 14.86 -4.45
CA GLN A 320 -28.24 14.94 -4.40
C GLN A 320 -27.70 16.08 -5.27
N ALA A 321 -28.24 16.25 -6.48
CA ALA A 321 -27.89 17.38 -7.34
C ALA A 321 -28.24 18.73 -6.70
N ILE A 322 -29.44 18.86 -6.11
CA ILE A 322 -29.84 20.06 -5.35
C ILE A 322 -28.88 20.30 -4.18
N GLY A 323 -28.50 19.25 -3.44
CA GLY A 323 -27.55 19.34 -2.33
C GLY A 323 -26.19 19.89 -2.77
N LEU A 324 -25.71 19.48 -3.95
CA LEU A 324 -24.44 19.94 -4.50
C LEU A 324 -24.47 21.43 -4.89
N TYR A 325 -25.54 21.86 -5.57
CA TYR A 325 -25.72 23.28 -5.90
C TYR A 325 -25.90 24.14 -4.65
N ALA A 326 -26.64 23.65 -3.65
CA ALA A 326 -26.87 24.35 -2.39
C ALA A 326 -25.59 24.50 -1.57
N PHE A 327 -24.75 23.46 -1.54
CA PHE A 327 -23.45 23.50 -0.89
C PHE A 327 -22.56 24.58 -1.49
N ALA A 328 -22.39 24.58 -2.82
CA ALA A 328 -21.58 25.59 -3.50
C ALA A 328 -22.12 27.01 -3.30
N LEU A 329 -23.45 27.18 -3.37
CA LEU A 329 -24.12 28.45 -3.12
C LEU A 329 -23.80 29.01 -1.74
N GLU A 330 -23.87 28.17 -0.71
CA GLU A 330 -23.62 28.58 0.67
C GLU A 330 -22.16 28.93 0.92
N MET A 331 -21.22 28.15 0.35
CA MET A 331 -19.80 28.44 0.45
C MET A 331 -19.43 29.78 -0.22
N ILE A 332 -20.08 30.13 -1.35
CA ILE A 332 -19.87 31.42 -2.01
C ILE A 332 -20.44 32.57 -1.18
N LYS A 333 -21.65 32.42 -0.60
CA LYS A 333 -22.27 33.44 0.25
C LYS A 333 -21.49 33.72 1.52
N THR A 334 -20.94 32.68 2.13
CA THR A 334 -20.19 32.75 3.40
C THR A 334 -18.72 33.11 3.21
N GLY A 335 -18.23 33.17 1.96
CA GLY A 335 -16.83 33.45 1.65
C GLY A 335 -15.87 32.30 1.96
N ALA A 336 -16.39 31.10 2.20
CA ALA A 336 -15.61 29.90 2.53
C ALA A 336 -15.05 29.21 1.27
N PHE A 337 -14.28 29.94 0.46
CA PHE A 337 -13.83 29.49 -0.87
C PHE A 337 -12.92 28.26 -0.83
N GLU A 338 -12.13 28.08 0.24
CA GLU A 338 -11.27 26.89 0.43
C GLU A 338 -12.07 25.59 0.45
N ARG A 339 -13.34 25.65 0.87
CA ARG A 339 -14.23 24.49 0.94
C ARG A 339 -14.95 24.20 -0.37
N LEU A 340 -14.91 25.11 -1.35
CA LEU A 340 -15.48 24.85 -2.68
C LEU A 340 -14.78 23.69 -3.38
N ARG A 341 -13.50 23.47 -3.06
CA ARG A 341 -12.70 22.35 -3.59
C ARG A 341 -13.08 21.00 -2.98
N GLU A 342 -13.86 20.95 -1.90
CA GLU A 342 -14.45 19.69 -1.41
C GLU A 342 -15.39 19.07 -2.47
N VAL A 343 -15.93 19.85 -3.42
CA VAL A 343 -16.71 19.35 -4.55
C VAL A 343 -15.88 18.48 -5.50
N ASP A 344 -14.56 18.66 -5.58
CA ASP A 344 -13.70 17.83 -6.43
C ASP A 344 -13.72 16.35 -5.95
N ASP A 345 -13.88 16.15 -4.64
CA ASP A 345 -13.82 14.85 -3.94
C ASP A 345 -15.19 14.15 -3.75
N LEU A 346 -16.31 14.83 -4.07
CA LEU A 346 -17.70 14.31 -3.99
C LEU A 346 -18.18 13.73 -5.32
#